data_AF-A0A221UYQ0-F1
#
_entry.id   AF-A0A221UYQ0-F1
#
_cell.length_a   1.000
_cell.length_b   1.000
_cell.length_c   1.000
_cell.angle_alpha   90.00
_cell.angle_beta   90.00
_cell.angle_gamma   90.00
#
_symmetry.space_group_name_H-M   'P 1'
#
loop_
_entity.id
_entity.type
_entity.pdbx_description
1 polymer ?
#
loop_
_entity_poly.entity_id
_entity_poly.type
_entity_poly.pdbx_seq_one_letter_code
_entity_poly.pdbx_strand_id
1 'polypeptide(L)'
;MDLQTVLLLLPCLGLAVLLGILIGIGYFGNFVAQLLGFRTNQAYERWWEARIIWGAIVNDSRTLIWQTISLYDRSDVQYVYNVKEMTKRQFVWCYALGEYLRNLPFSSNVASYVRFERIKNTDFPKAHSLLIHLIIYVFATMLPFGLSDNDLSVEIGLTIAIPIIFIAIKKTSILMQGPFENDPMDTPMIDQAQTIEIKLKEMIGDVDFPFKMKPNKYYIL
;
A
#
# COMPACT_ATOMS: atom_id res chain seq x y z
N MET A 1 -11.94 -63.45 10.76
CA MET A 1 -10.98 -62.59 10.03
C MET A 1 -9.64 -63.29 10.11
N ASP A 2 -9.20 -63.87 9.00
CA ASP A 2 -7.95 -64.63 8.97
C ASP A 2 -6.74 -63.69 9.13
N LEU A 3 -5.68 -64.17 9.78
CA LEU A 3 -4.47 -63.37 10.03
C LEU A 3 -3.86 -62.82 8.72
N GLN A 4 -4.03 -63.56 7.60
CA GLN A 4 -3.63 -63.14 6.26
C GLN A 4 -4.44 -61.94 5.71
N THR A 5 -5.75 -61.83 6.03
CA THR A 5 -6.55 -60.68 5.60
C THR A 5 -6.18 -59.42 6.37
N VAL A 6 -5.84 -59.54 7.66
CA VAL A 6 -5.33 -58.41 8.46
C VAL A 6 -3.95 -57.95 7.95
N LEU A 7 -3.06 -58.90 7.63
CA LEU A 7 -1.72 -58.59 7.11
C LEU A 7 -1.75 -57.92 5.72
N LEU A 8 -2.75 -58.24 4.89
CA LEU A 8 -2.99 -57.63 3.57
C LEU A 8 -3.69 -56.26 3.65
N LEU A 9 -4.51 -56.02 4.69
CA LEU A 9 -5.22 -54.75 4.88
C LEU A 9 -4.35 -53.66 5.54
N LEU A 10 -3.39 -54.03 6.38
CA LEU A 10 -2.51 -53.09 7.10
C LEU A 10 -1.73 -52.12 6.17
N PRO A 11 -1.10 -52.57 5.07
CA PRO A 11 -0.40 -51.69 4.13
C PRO A 11 -1.37 -50.80 3.34
N CYS A 12 -2.57 -51.32 3.04
CA CYS A 12 -3.61 -50.60 2.32
C CYS A 12 -4.17 -49.43 3.16
N LEU A 13 -4.35 -49.65 4.47
CA LEU A 13 -4.72 -48.62 5.43
C LEU A 13 -3.62 -47.55 5.56
N GLY A 14 -2.35 -47.96 5.65
CA GLY A 14 -1.21 -47.04 5.72
C GLY A 14 -1.08 -46.16 4.46
N LEU A 15 -1.27 -46.75 3.27
CA LEU A 15 -1.26 -46.03 2.00
C LEU A 15 -2.41 -45.01 1.91
N ALA A 16 -3.62 -45.40 2.36
CA ALA A 16 -4.79 -44.51 2.37
C ALA A 16 -4.60 -43.31 3.31
N VAL A 17 -3.97 -43.51 4.48
CA VAL A 17 -3.64 -42.43 5.43
C VAL A 17 -2.60 -41.47 4.83
N LEU A 18 -1.54 -41.99 4.21
CA LEU A 18 -0.52 -41.18 3.52
C LEU A 18 -1.12 -40.35 2.37
N LEU A 19 -2.01 -40.96 1.57
CA LEU A 19 -2.70 -40.26 0.49
C LEU A 19 -3.60 -39.14 1.03
N GLY A 20 -4.30 -39.38 2.15
CA GLY A 20 -5.14 -38.39 2.82
C GLY A 20 -4.35 -37.19 3.34
N ILE A 21 -3.16 -37.41 3.90
CA ILE A 21 -2.26 -36.35 4.39
C ILE A 21 -1.77 -35.49 3.22
N LEU A 22 -1.32 -36.11 2.13
CA LEU A 22 -0.84 -35.42 0.93
C LEU A 22 -1.94 -34.51 0.33
N ILE A 23 -3.14 -35.06 0.19
CA ILE A 23 -4.30 -34.31 -0.33
C ILE A 23 -4.67 -33.15 0.61
N GLY A 24 -4.64 -33.38 1.93
CA GLY A 24 -4.93 -32.36 2.95
C GLY A 24 -3.96 -31.16 2.88
N ILE A 25 -2.66 -31.42 2.71
CA ILE A 25 -1.64 -30.38 2.57
C ILE A 25 -1.85 -29.57 1.29
N GLY A 26 -2.21 -30.24 0.18
CA GLY A 26 -2.54 -29.57 -1.07
C GLY A 26 -3.72 -28.60 -0.94
N TYR A 27 -4.82 -29.04 -0.31
CA TYR A 27 -5.98 -28.17 -0.06
C TYR A 27 -5.64 -27.02 0.88
N PHE A 28 -4.84 -27.27 1.91
CA PHE A 28 -4.41 -26.23 2.84
C PHE A 28 -3.53 -25.19 2.12
N GLY A 29 -2.59 -25.62 1.27
CA GLY A 29 -1.78 -24.71 0.45
C GLY A 29 -2.62 -23.85 -0.50
N ASN A 30 -3.65 -24.43 -1.13
CA ASN A 30 -4.58 -23.67 -1.97
C ASN A 30 -5.36 -22.62 -1.15
N PHE A 31 -5.82 -22.99 0.05
CA PHE A 31 -6.48 -22.07 0.96
C PHE A 31 -5.57 -20.89 1.35
N VAL A 32 -4.30 -21.17 1.72
CA VAL A 32 -3.31 -20.12 2.01
C VAL A 32 -3.10 -19.20 0.82
N ALA A 33 -2.97 -19.75 -0.39
CA ALA A 33 -2.78 -18.97 -1.61
C ALA A 33 -3.95 -18.04 -1.91
N GLN A 34 -5.18 -18.53 -1.81
CA GLN A 34 -6.38 -17.71 -2.01
C GLN A 34 -6.48 -16.59 -0.97
N LEU A 35 -6.21 -16.91 0.29
CA LEU A 35 -6.24 -15.94 1.39
C LEU A 35 -5.22 -14.82 1.16
N LEU A 36 -3.99 -15.15 0.77
CA LEU A 36 -2.98 -14.15 0.41
C LEU A 36 -3.39 -13.37 -0.84
N GLY A 37 -4.04 -14.00 -1.82
CA GLY A 37 -4.60 -13.34 -3.00
C GLY A 37 -5.59 -12.24 -2.62
N PHE A 38 -6.58 -12.56 -1.78
CA PHE A 38 -7.56 -11.57 -1.30
C PHE A 38 -6.90 -10.42 -0.53
N ARG A 39 -5.94 -10.72 0.35
CA ARG A 39 -5.20 -9.70 1.12
C ARG A 39 -4.36 -8.79 0.22
N THR A 40 -3.72 -9.37 -0.78
CA THR A 40 -2.91 -8.61 -1.75
C THR A 40 -3.82 -7.74 -2.62
N ASN A 41 -4.97 -8.25 -3.05
CA ASN A 41 -5.92 -7.46 -3.82
C ASN A 41 -6.48 -6.28 -3.01
N GLN A 42 -6.87 -6.48 -1.75
CA GLN A 42 -7.33 -5.39 -0.88
C GLN A 42 -6.24 -4.32 -0.64
N ALA A 43 -4.99 -4.76 -0.45
CA ALA A 43 -3.86 -3.83 -0.32
C ALA A 43 -3.63 -3.05 -1.63
N TYR A 44 -3.72 -3.73 -2.77
CA TYR A 44 -3.62 -3.11 -4.09
C TYR A 44 -4.71 -2.07 -4.32
N GLU A 45 -5.96 -2.40 -4.02
CA GLU A 45 -7.11 -1.49 -4.15
C GLU A 45 -6.91 -0.22 -3.32
N ARG A 46 -6.50 -0.34 -2.04
CA ARG A 46 -6.21 0.82 -1.18
C ARG A 46 -5.10 1.70 -1.74
N TRP A 47 -4.02 1.09 -2.21
CA TRP A 47 -2.91 1.81 -2.84
C TRP A 47 -3.34 2.52 -4.12
N TRP A 48 -4.16 1.87 -4.93
CA TRP A 48 -4.67 2.42 -6.18
C TRP A 48 -5.68 3.55 -5.93
N GLU A 49 -6.56 3.39 -4.95
CA GLU A 49 -7.51 4.41 -4.49
C GLU A 49 -6.78 5.68 -4.05
N ALA A 50 -5.73 5.56 -3.25
CA ALA A 50 -4.90 6.70 -2.85
C ALA A 50 -4.33 7.46 -4.05
N ARG A 51 -3.87 6.74 -5.09
CA ARG A 51 -3.38 7.37 -6.34
C ARG A 51 -4.48 8.06 -7.13
N ILE A 52 -5.67 7.46 -7.21
CA ILE A 52 -6.83 8.07 -7.87
C ILE A 52 -7.22 9.36 -7.16
N ILE A 53 -7.33 9.34 -5.82
CA ILE A 53 -7.74 10.50 -5.02
C ILE A 53 -6.75 11.65 -5.22
N TRP A 54 -5.44 11.39 -5.13
CA TRP A 54 -4.43 12.41 -5.39
C TRP A 54 -4.46 12.92 -6.84
N GLY A 55 -4.76 12.06 -7.82
CA GLY A 55 -5.00 12.48 -9.19
C GLY A 55 -6.22 13.40 -9.35
N ALA A 56 -7.30 13.10 -8.64
CA ALA A 56 -8.50 13.93 -8.60
C ALA A 56 -8.20 15.30 -7.97
N ILE A 57 -7.46 15.35 -6.85
CA ILE A 57 -7.03 16.59 -6.21
C ILE A 57 -6.30 17.53 -7.19
N VAL A 58 -5.43 17.00 -8.05
CA VAL A 58 -4.73 17.81 -9.06
C VAL A 58 -5.72 18.43 -10.03
N ASN A 59 -6.70 17.67 -10.50
CA ASN A 59 -7.70 18.16 -11.44
C ASN A 59 -8.66 19.17 -10.81
N ASP A 60 -9.15 18.87 -9.60
CA ASP A 60 -10.09 19.71 -8.87
C ASP A 60 -9.43 21.03 -8.46
N SER A 61 -8.14 21.01 -8.10
CA SER A 61 -7.36 22.23 -7.84
C SER A 61 -7.31 23.15 -9.05
N ARG A 62 -7.14 22.59 -10.26
CA ARG A 62 -7.14 23.40 -11.50
C ARG A 62 -8.53 23.97 -11.78
N THR A 63 -9.57 23.15 -11.63
CA THR A 63 -10.96 23.57 -11.81
C THR A 63 -11.32 24.71 -10.84
N LEU A 64 -10.91 24.61 -9.58
CA LEU A 64 -11.13 25.65 -8.57
C LEU A 64 -10.51 26.99 -8.97
N ILE A 65 -9.27 26.98 -9.44
CA ILE A 65 -8.59 28.23 -9.87
C ILE A 65 -9.21 28.77 -11.17
N TRP A 66 -9.63 27.91 -12.11
CA TRP A 66 -10.40 28.35 -13.27
C TRP A 66 -11.72 29.02 -12.90
N GLN A 67 -12.47 28.41 -11.98
CA GLN A 67 -13.70 29.02 -11.47
C GLN A 67 -13.40 30.36 -10.81
N THR A 68 -12.34 30.44 -10.00
CA THR A 68 -11.92 31.70 -9.37
C THR A 68 -11.62 32.78 -10.43
N ILE A 69 -10.83 32.46 -11.45
CA ILE A 69 -10.50 33.37 -12.57
C ILE A 69 -11.78 33.80 -13.32
N SER A 70 -12.74 32.91 -13.48
CA SER A 70 -13.98 33.18 -14.19
C SER A 70 -15.00 33.97 -13.36
N LEU A 71 -14.92 33.91 -12.03
CA LEU A 71 -15.87 34.57 -11.13
C LEU A 71 -15.51 36.04 -10.86
N TYR A 72 -14.22 36.36 -10.76
CA TYR A 72 -13.78 37.74 -10.58
C TYR A 72 -13.70 38.46 -11.93
N ASP A 73 -14.28 39.66 -12.01
CA ASP A 73 -14.12 40.50 -13.19
C ASP A 73 -12.67 40.96 -13.31
N ARG A 74 -12.10 40.84 -14.51
CA ARG A 74 -10.72 41.27 -14.80
C ARG A 74 -10.54 42.78 -14.71
N SER A 75 -11.63 43.54 -14.75
CA SER A 75 -11.61 45.00 -14.62
C SER A 75 -11.42 45.47 -13.16
N ASP A 76 -11.62 44.59 -12.17
CA ASP A 76 -11.46 44.91 -10.76
C ASP A 76 -9.97 45.01 -10.38
N VAL A 77 -9.61 46.08 -9.66
CA VAL A 77 -8.27 46.30 -9.11
C VAL A 77 -7.86 45.16 -8.18
N GLN A 78 -8.83 44.53 -7.49
CA GLN A 78 -8.58 43.44 -6.55
C GLN A 78 -8.49 42.06 -7.21
N TYR A 79 -8.80 41.93 -8.51
CA TYR A 79 -8.79 40.65 -9.24
C TYR A 79 -7.50 39.87 -9.04
N VAL A 80 -6.36 40.52 -9.29
CA VAL A 80 -5.03 39.88 -9.23
C VAL A 80 -4.72 39.40 -7.81
N TYR A 81 -5.08 40.19 -6.80
CA TYR A 81 -4.86 39.83 -5.40
C TYR A 81 -5.73 38.63 -4.98
N ASN A 82 -7.03 38.67 -5.27
CA ASN A 82 -7.97 37.62 -4.87
C ASN A 82 -7.63 36.27 -5.52
N VAL A 83 -7.31 36.28 -6.82
CA VAL A 83 -6.90 35.07 -7.54
C VAL A 83 -5.57 34.53 -6.99
N LYS A 84 -4.58 35.39 -6.73
CA LYS A 84 -3.29 34.96 -6.14
C LYS A 84 -3.45 34.36 -4.74
N GLU A 85 -4.26 34.98 -3.89
CA GLU A 85 -4.49 34.49 -2.52
C GLU A 85 -5.25 33.15 -2.51
N MET A 86 -6.23 32.97 -3.40
CA MET A 86 -6.90 31.67 -3.54
C MET A 86 -5.95 30.58 -4.04
N THR A 87 -5.11 30.89 -5.04
CA THR A 87 -4.08 29.97 -5.52
C THR A 87 -3.12 29.56 -4.41
N LYS A 88 -2.63 30.52 -3.60
CA LYS A 88 -1.76 30.25 -2.46
C LYS A 88 -2.39 29.30 -1.45
N ARG A 89 -3.63 29.57 -1.05
CA ARG A 89 -4.36 28.72 -0.09
C ARG A 89 -4.51 27.28 -0.61
N GLN A 90 -4.80 27.12 -1.90
CA GLN A 90 -5.01 25.79 -2.49
C GLN A 90 -3.74 24.94 -2.49
N PHE A 91 -2.59 25.48 -2.93
CA PHE A 91 -1.36 24.67 -2.92
C PHE A 91 -0.81 24.48 -1.50
N VAL A 92 -0.95 25.45 -0.59
CA VAL A 92 -0.57 25.29 0.82
C VAL A 92 -1.38 24.19 1.49
N TRP A 93 -2.68 24.08 1.18
CA TRP A 93 -3.51 22.98 1.64
C TRP A 93 -3.00 21.61 1.15
N CYS A 94 -2.52 21.53 -0.09
CA CYS A 94 -1.94 20.28 -0.63
C CYS A 94 -0.66 19.87 0.13
N TYR A 95 0.21 20.82 0.48
CA TYR A 95 1.38 20.55 1.32
C TYR A 95 0.97 20.12 2.73
N ALA A 96 0.03 20.83 3.35
CA ALA A 96 -0.48 20.50 4.68
C ALA A 96 -1.07 19.08 4.72
N LEU A 97 -1.85 18.71 3.70
CA LEU A 97 -2.42 17.36 3.58
C LEU A 97 -1.34 16.29 3.48
N GLY A 98 -0.33 16.49 2.63
CA GLY A 98 0.77 15.54 2.47
C GLY A 98 1.61 15.38 3.73
N GLU A 99 1.91 16.48 4.43
CA GLU A 99 2.63 16.47 5.71
C GLU A 99 1.81 15.78 6.81
N TYR A 100 0.50 16.04 6.87
CA TYR A 100 -0.42 15.42 7.82
C TYR A 100 -0.53 13.90 7.61
N LEU A 101 -0.72 13.43 6.37
CA LEU A 101 -0.82 12.00 6.05
C LEU A 101 0.46 11.22 6.39
N ARG A 102 1.62 11.88 6.39
CA ARG A 102 2.92 11.29 6.78
C ARG A 102 3.24 11.42 8.27
N ASN A 103 2.37 12.06 9.06
CA ASN A 103 2.67 12.45 10.45
C ASN A 103 3.96 13.29 10.58
N LEU A 104 4.27 14.12 9.57
CA LEU A 104 5.42 15.02 9.60
C LEU A 104 5.04 16.35 10.27
N PRO A 105 6.00 17.03 10.93
CA PRO A 105 5.77 18.39 11.41
C PRO A 105 5.52 19.32 10.21
N PHE A 106 4.56 20.24 10.36
CA PHE A 106 4.23 21.18 9.29
C PHE A 106 5.43 22.08 8.96
N SER A 107 5.70 22.28 7.68
CA SER A 107 6.76 23.19 7.23
C SER A 107 6.42 24.65 7.57
N SER A 108 7.44 25.51 7.65
CA SER A 108 7.24 26.93 7.99
C SER A 108 6.24 27.65 7.07
N ASN A 109 6.14 27.24 5.80
CA ASN A 109 5.22 27.81 4.83
C ASN A 109 3.76 27.39 5.11
N VAL A 110 3.54 26.20 5.67
CA VAL A 110 2.21 25.69 6.00
C VAL A 110 1.77 26.23 7.37
N ALA A 111 2.70 26.25 8.33
CA ALA A 111 2.45 26.69 9.70
C ALA A 111 1.93 28.14 9.80
N SER A 112 2.24 29.00 8.82
CA SER A 112 1.72 30.38 8.77
C SER A 112 0.25 30.47 8.35
N TYR A 113 -0.28 29.46 7.66
CA TYR A 113 -1.66 29.44 7.15
C TYR A 113 -2.62 28.57 7.98
N VAL A 114 -2.10 27.59 8.72
CA VAL A 114 -2.92 26.66 9.52
C VAL A 114 -2.96 27.14 10.97
N ARG A 115 -4.15 27.42 11.50
CA ARG A 115 -4.35 27.62 12.95
C ARG A 115 -4.30 26.26 13.65
N PHE A 116 -3.42 26.13 14.64
CA PHE A 116 -3.17 24.89 15.37
C PHE A 116 -4.32 24.53 16.32
N GLU A 117 -5.34 23.83 15.84
CA GLU A 117 -6.01 22.83 16.66
C GLU A 117 -5.42 21.48 16.30
N ARG A 118 -4.66 20.88 17.22
CA ARG A 118 -4.16 19.51 17.06
C ARG A 118 -5.37 18.58 17.06
N ILE A 119 -5.94 18.30 15.88
CA ILE A 119 -6.96 17.27 15.74
C ILE A 119 -6.30 15.97 16.23
N LYS A 120 -6.82 15.44 17.33
CA LYS A 120 -6.28 14.26 17.99
C LYS A 120 -6.19 13.11 16.99
N ASN A 121 -5.01 12.51 16.89
CA ASN A 121 -4.80 11.21 16.28
C ASN A 121 -5.78 10.20 16.89
N THR A 122 -6.79 9.77 16.15
CA THR A 122 -7.25 8.39 16.28
C THR A 122 -6.24 7.57 15.50
N ASP A 123 -5.27 6.98 16.22
CA ASP A 123 -4.42 5.95 15.65
C ASP A 123 -5.36 4.87 15.11
N PHE A 124 -5.51 4.79 13.78
CA PHE A 124 -6.21 3.65 13.19
C PHE A 124 -5.46 2.41 13.66
N PRO A 125 -6.13 1.46 14.33
CA PRO A 125 -5.44 0.30 14.88
C PRO A 125 -4.74 -0.40 13.72
N LYS A 126 -3.40 -0.42 13.75
CA LYS A 126 -2.62 -1.25 12.83
C LYS A 126 -3.08 -2.67 13.06
N ALA A 127 -3.92 -3.19 12.16
CA ALA A 127 -4.43 -4.55 12.22
C ALA A 127 -3.24 -5.49 12.00
N HIS A 128 -2.49 -5.75 13.08
CA HIS A 128 -1.32 -6.60 13.04
C HIS A 128 -1.79 -7.97 12.57
N SER A 129 -1.46 -8.31 11.33
CA SER A 129 -1.97 -9.50 10.63
C SER A 129 -1.23 -10.76 11.13
N LEU A 130 -1.25 -10.96 12.46
CA LEU A 130 -0.64 -12.07 13.18
C LEU A 130 -1.18 -13.41 12.69
N LEU A 131 -2.46 -13.46 12.34
CA LEU A 131 -3.13 -14.63 11.76
C LEU A 131 -2.47 -15.11 10.45
N ILE A 132 -2.10 -14.19 9.56
CA ILE A 132 -1.47 -14.52 8.27
C ILE A 132 -0.08 -15.13 8.49
N HIS A 133 0.68 -14.57 9.42
CA HIS A 133 2.00 -15.08 9.77
C HIS A 133 1.88 -16.50 10.33
N LEU A 134 0.96 -16.71 11.27
CA LEU A 134 0.72 -18.02 11.87
C LEU A 134 0.37 -19.07 10.81
N ILE A 135 -0.53 -18.75 9.87
CA ILE A 135 -0.94 -19.68 8.81
C ILE A 135 0.22 -20.05 7.88
N ILE A 136 1.02 -19.07 7.42
CA ILE A 136 2.16 -19.33 6.53
C ILE A 136 3.22 -20.19 7.24
N TYR A 137 3.53 -19.90 8.51
CA TYR A 137 4.52 -20.67 9.26
C TYR A 137 4.04 -22.10 9.54
N VAL A 138 2.77 -22.29 9.92
CA VAL A 138 2.19 -23.63 10.10
C VAL A 138 2.26 -24.42 8.80
N PHE A 139 1.89 -23.82 7.67
CA PHE A 139 2.00 -24.46 6.35
C PHE A 139 3.45 -24.81 5.99
N ALA A 140 4.40 -23.91 6.23
CA ALA A 140 5.82 -24.13 5.97
C ALA A 140 6.41 -25.30 6.79
N THR A 141 6.01 -25.43 8.06
CA THR A 141 6.43 -26.57 8.88
C THR A 141 5.74 -27.88 8.51
N MET A 142 4.59 -27.83 7.86
CA MET A 142 3.81 -29.01 7.46
C MET A 142 4.27 -29.57 6.11
N LEU A 143 4.77 -28.72 5.20
CA LEU A 143 5.30 -29.10 3.88
C LEU A 143 6.31 -30.26 3.86
N PRO A 144 7.36 -30.31 4.71
CA PRO A 144 8.32 -31.41 4.67
C PRO A 144 7.69 -32.77 4.99
N PHE A 145 6.64 -32.80 5.80
CA PHE A 145 5.93 -34.05 6.11
C PHE A 145 4.93 -34.49 5.03
N GLY A 146 4.72 -33.65 4.01
CA GLY A 146 3.76 -33.88 2.94
C GLY A 146 4.35 -34.37 1.63
N LEU A 147 5.66 -34.26 1.45
CA LEU A 147 6.34 -34.64 0.22
C LEU A 147 6.83 -36.10 0.33
N SER A 148 6.85 -36.83 -0.78
CA SER A 148 7.35 -38.20 -0.79
C SER A 148 8.88 -38.21 -0.86
N ASP A 149 9.51 -39.06 -0.05
CA ASP A 149 10.97 -39.26 0.07
C ASP A 149 11.66 -39.82 -1.19
N ASN A 150 11.01 -39.81 -2.36
CA ASN A 150 11.55 -40.39 -3.61
C ASN A 150 12.82 -39.67 -4.06
N ASP A 151 12.88 -38.34 -3.90
CA ASP A 151 14.02 -37.50 -4.30
C ASP A 151 14.29 -36.40 -3.26
N LEU A 152 15.28 -36.65 -2.39
CA LEU A 152 15.67 -35.73 -1.31
C LEU A 152 15.99 -34.30 -1.82
N SER A 153 16.63 -34.18 -2.98
CA SER A 153 16.97 -32.88 -3.58
C SER A 153 15.72 -32.06 -3.95
N VAL A 154 14.67 -32.73 -4.44
CA VAL A 154 13.41 -32.09 -4.85
C VAL A 154 12.61 -31.67 -3.62
N GLU A 155 12.58 -32.52 -2.59
CA GLU A 155 11.91 -32.25 -1.32
C GLU A 155 12.46 -31.00 -0.62
N ILE A 156 13.80 -30.92 -0.49
CA ILE A 156 14.48 -29.76 0.09
C ILE A 156 14.20 -28.51 -0.75
N GLY A 157 14.27 -28.63 -2.07
CA GLY A 157 14.01 -27.52 -2.99
C GLY A 157 12.60 -26.93 -2.84
N LEU A 158 11.57 -27.78 -2.83
CA LEU A 158 10.17 -27.34 -2.72
C LEU A 158 9.83 -26.80 -1.32
N THR A 159 10.33 -27.45 -0.27
CA THR A 159 10.10 -27.03 1.12
C THR A 159 10.68 -25.65 1.43
N ILE A 160 11.74 -25.25 0.73
CA ILE A 160 12.32 -23.91 0.85
C ILE A 160 11.65 -22.92 -0.11
N ALA A 161 11.46 -23.31 -1.37
CA ALA A 161 10.95 -22.40 -2.40
C ALA A 161 9.52 -21.92 -2.14
N ILE A 162 8.62 -22.83 -1.75
CA ILE A 162 7.19 -22.50 -1.59
C ILE A 162 6.96 -21.49 -0.44
N PRO A 163 7.50 -21.68 0.78
CA PRO A 163 7.37 -20.68 1.84
C PRO A 163 8.02 -19.33 1.50
N ILE A 164 9.16 -19.33 0.80
CA ILE A 164 9.81 -18.08 0.36
C ILE A 164 8.86 -17.27 -0.53
N ILE A 165 8.19 -17.92 -1.48
CA ILE A 165 7.21 -17.25 -2.36
C ILE A 165 6.05 -16.67 -1.54
N PHE A 166 5.48 -17.44 -0.60
CA PHE A 166 4.39 -16.94 0.25
C PHE A 166 4.81 -15.78 1.15
N ILE A 167 6.00 -15.84 1.73
CA ILE A 167 6.58 -14.75 2.54
C ILE A 167 6.79 -13.51 1.66
N ALA A 168 7.29 -13.68 0.43
CA ALA A 168 7.49 -12.58 -0.51
C ALA A 168 6.17 -11.90 -0.89
N ILE A 169 5.13 -12.66 -1.25
CA ILE A 169 3.79 -12.13 -1.56
C ILE A 169 3.24 -11.35 -0.37
N LYS A 170 3.32 -11.93 0.83
CA LYS A 170 2.89 -11.26 2.06
C LYS A 170 3.64 -9.94 2.28
N LYS A 171 4.95 -9.92 2.03
CA LYS A 171 5.77 -8.71 2.18
C LYS A 171 5.32 -7.61 1.20
N THR A 172 5.07 -7.98 -0.06
CA THR A 172 4.52 -7.05 -1.06
C THR A 172 3.16 -6.51 -0.64
N SER A 173 2.25 -7.35 -0.13
CA SER A 173 0.95 -6.90 0.36
C SER A 173 1.07 -5.88 1.50
N ILE A 174 2.02 -6.06 2.42
CA ILE A 174 2.26 -5.09 3.50
C ILE A 174 2.75 -3.76 2.96
N LEU A 175 3.71 -3.79 2.02
CA LEU A 175 4.24 -2.59 1.39
C LEU A 175 3.15 -1.78 0.68
N MET A 176 2.10 -2.43 0.17
CA MET A 176 0.98 -1.75 -0.49
C MET A 176 -0.11 -1.26 0.48
N GLN A 177 -0.17 -1.78 1.71
CA GLN A 177 -1.25 -1.43 2.66
C GLN A 177 -1.17 0.02 3.16
N GLY A 178 0.03 0.61 3.21
CA GLY A 178 0.27 1.97 3.70
C GLY A 178 0.80 2.88 2.60
N PRO A 179 -0.03 3.45 1.70
CA PRO A 179 0.42 4.23 0.54
C PRO A 179 1.08 5.59 0.87
N PHE A 180 1.26 5.89 2.15
CA PHE A 180 1.71 7.17 2.71
C PHE A 180 2.80 7.00 3.80
N GLU A 181 3.31 5.78 4.04
CA GLU A 181 4.35 5.50 5.06
C GLU A 181 5.77 5.90 4.60
N ASN A 182 5.90 6.51 3.42
CA ASN A 182 7.14 6.95 2.75
C ASN A 182 8.01 5.79 2.22
N ASP A 183 7.37 4.71 1.79
CA ASP A 183 7.98 3.56 1.13
C ASP A 183 8.25 3.80 -0.38
N PRO A 184 9.11 3.00 -1.04
CA PRO A 184 9.41 3.15 -2.47
C PRO A 184 8.21 3.03 -3.40
N MET A 185 7.15 2.33 -2.96
CA MET A 185 5.92 2.13 -3.73
C MET A 185 4.87 3.22 -3.47
N ASP A 186 5.13 4.11 -2.52
CA ASP A 186 4.14 5.07 -2.04
C ASP A 186 3.84 6.17 -3.03
N THR A 187 2.78 6.89 -2.72
CA THR A 187 2.41 8.09 -3.46
C THR A 187 3.39 9.23 -3.13
N PRO A 188 4.01 9.85 -4.16
CA PRO A 188 4.94 10.96 -3.94
C PRO A 188 4.15 12.25 -3.69
N MET A 189 3.53 12.36 -2.51
CA MET A 189 2.61 13.46 -2.16
C MET A 189 3.28 14.83 -2.24
N ILE A 190 4.54 14.96 -1.82
CA ILE A 190 5.30 16.22 -1.89
C ILE A 190 5.53 16.63 -3.36
N ASP A 191 5.93 15.68 -4.20
CA ASP A 191 6.15 15.94 -5.64
C ASP A 191 4.84 16.29 -6.34
N GLN A 192 3.73 15.66 -5.93
CA GLN A 192 2.40 15.99 -6.44
C GLN A 192 1.95 17.38 -5.99
N ALA A 193 2.16 17.75 -4.72
CA ALA A 193 1.88 19.10 -4.21
C ALA A 193 2.70 20.17 -4.94
N GLN A 194 4.00 19.93 -5.18
CA GLN A 194 4.85 20.80 -6.01
C GLN A 194 4.33 20.91 -7.45
N THR A 195 3.89 19.80 -8.04
CA THR A 195 3.33 19.79 -9.38
C THR A 195 2.04 20.61 -9.44
N ILE A 196 1.20 20.55 -8.41
CA ILE A 196 0.01 21.39 -8.28
C ILE A 196 0.42 22.86 -8.17
N GLU A 197 1.35 23.20 -7.28
CA GLU A 197 1.83 24.57 -7.12
C GLU A 197 2.29 25.18 -8.45
N ILE A 198 3.16 24.47 -9.18
CA ILE A 198 3.66 24.92 -10.50
C ILE A 198 2.50 25.16 -11.46
N LYS A 199 1.60 24.18 -11.63
CA LYS A 199 0.46 24.28 -12.55
C LYS A 199 -0.47 25.45 -12.20
N LEU A 200 -0.74 25.67 -10.92
CA LEU A 200 -1.63 26.76 -10.51
C LEU A 200 -0.96 28.12 -10.71
N LYS A 201 0.36 28.24 -10.47
CA LYS A 201 1.12 29.46 -10.75
C LYS A 201 1.20 29.78 -12.24
N GLU A 202 1.40 28.77 -13.10
CA GLU A 202 1.34 28.91 -14.56
C GLU A 202 -0.01 29.46 -15.02
N MET A 203 -1.11 28.95 -14.45
CA MET A 203 -2.48 29.34 -14.83
C MET A 203 -2.80 30.80 -14.54
N ILE A 204 -2.15 31.41 -13.55
CA ILE A 204 -2.33 32.81 -13.18
C ILE A 204 -1.24 33.73 -13.76
N GLY A 205 -0.30 33.18 -14.53
CA GLY A 205 0.82 33.91 -15.13
C GLY A 205 1.87 34.38 -14.11
N ASP A 206 2.01 33.68 -12.97
CA ASP A 206 3.07 33.97 -12.02
C ASP A 206 4.42 33.39 -12.49
N VAL A 207 5.51 34.12 -12.27
CA VAL A 207 6.87 33.76 -12.69
C VAL A 207 7.72 33.16 -11.56
N ASP A 208 7.22 33.20 -10.32
CA ASP A 208 7.92 32.65 -9.16
C ASP A 208 7.63 31.15 -8.97
N PHE A 209 8.35 30.30 -9.70
CA PHE A 209 8.22 28.85 -9.56
C PHE A 209 9.06 28.32 -8.41
N PRO A 210 8.51 27.44 -7.55
CA PRO A 210 9.33 26.74 -6.58
C PRO A 210 10.40 25.93 -7.32
N PHE A 211 11.63 25.90 -6.79
CA PHE A 211 12.62 24.96 -7.29
C PHE A 211 12.05 23.55 -7.09
N LYS A 212 11.86 22.80 -8.19
CA LYS A 212 11.41 21.41 -8.11
C LYS A 212 12.41 20.65 -7.26
N MET A 213 12.06 20.36 -6.01
CA MET A 213 12.96 19.62 -5.14
C MET A 213 13.08 18.25 -5.78
N LYS A 214 14.25 17.90 -6.32
CA LYS A 214 14.53 16.51 -6.62
C LYS A 214 14.29 15.77 -5.30
N PRO A 215 13.46 14.70 -5.27
CA PRO A 215 13.14 14.00 -4.04
C PRO A 215 14.45 13.71 -3.31
N ASN A 216 14.68 14.45 -2.22
CA ASN A 216 15.92 14.37 -1.49
C ASN A 216 15.82 13.10 -0.66
N LYS A 217 16.33 12.03 -1.27
CA LYS A 217 16.58 10.69 -0.74
C LYS A 217 15.40 9.73 -0.79
N TYR A 218 15.57 8.73 -1.66
CA TYR A 218 14.91 7.43 -1.63
C TYR A 218 15.47 6.49 -0.54
N TYR A 219 16.32 6.96 0.38
CA TYR A 219 16.85 6.17 1.49
C TYR A 219 17.21 7.09 2.66
N ILE A 220 16.58 6.92 3.83
CA ILE A 220 17.28 6.99 5.12
C ILE A 220 16.62 6.01 6.09
N LEU A 221 17.35 4.91 6.33
CA LEU A 221 17.26 3.86 7.36
C LEU A 221 16.05 2.90 7.29
#